data_AF-A0A0D2JZH4-F1
#
_entry.id   AF-A0A0D2JZH4-F1
#
_cell.length_a   1.000
_cell.length_b   1.000
_cell.length_c   1.000
_cell.angle_alpha   90.00
_cell.angle_beta   90.00
_cell.angle_gamma   90.00
#
_symmetry.space_group_name_H-M   'P 1'
#
loop_
_entity.id
_entity.type
_entity.pdbx_description
1 polymer ?
#
loop_
_entity_poly.entity_id
_entity_poly.type
_entity_poly.pdbx_seq_one_letter_code
_entity_poly.pdbx_strand_id
1 'polypeptide(L)'
;MDGGAFLPFLPADNADLSDPSSRAALDAISAALGDLLRQPPAAFWAVVLRDDRSLHDCLDSFLRFKRRGFDDGIDGVDGASRVLAEVSRRVFMVYMR
;
A
#
# COMPACT_ATOMS: atom_id res chain seq x y z
N MET A 1 11.33 4.80 17.59
CA MET A 1 10.29 4.95 16.56
C MET A 1 9.42 3.73 16.68
N ASP A 2 8.20 3.89 17.17
CA ASP A 2 7.23 2.79 17.19
C ASP A 2 7.00 2.37 15.73
N GLY A 3 7.35 1.12 15.41
CA GLY A 3 6.95 0.52 14.15
C GLY A 3 5.44 0.34 14.21
N GLY A 4 4.71 1.38 13.80
CA GLY A 4 3.25 1.43 13.83
C GLY A 4 2.64 0.36 12.95
N ALA A 5 1.45 -0.11 13.32
CA ALA A 5 0.70 -1.10 12.55
C ALA A 5 0.42 -0.58 11.13
N PHE A 6 0.57 -1.44 10.12
CA PHE A 6 0.20 -1.13 8.74
C PHE A 6 -1.32 -1.30 8.57
N LEU A 7 -1.95 -0.36 7.87
CA LEU A 7 -3.36 -0.48 7.50
C LEU A 7 -3.52 -1.48 6.35
N PRO A 8 -4.55 -2.34 6.36
CA PRO A 8 -4.89 -3.14 5.19
C PRO A 8 -5.38 -2.23 4.06
N PHE A 9 -5.16 -2.67 2.83
CA PHE A 9 -5.78 -2.07 1.65
C PHE A 9 -7.20 -2.63 1.48
N LEU A 10 -8.19 -1.77 1.31
CA LEU A 10 -9.59 -2.13 1.15
C LEU A 10 -10.04 -1.96 -0.31
N PRO A 11 -11.07 -2.70 -0.78
CA PRO A 11 -11.63 -2.49 -2.12
C PRO A 11 -12.03 -1.03 -2.41
N ALA A 12 -12.52 -0.31 -1.40
CA ALA A 12 -12.91 1.10 -1.48
C ALA A 12 -11.72 2.06 -1.71
N ASP A 13 -10.49 1.63 -1.41
CA ASP A 13 -9.29 2.44 -1.61
C ASP A 13 -8.96 2.64 -3.09
N ASN A 14 -9.56 1.84 -3.98
CA ASN A 14 -9.50 2.07 -5.42
C ASN A 14 -10.29 3.30 -5.89
N ALA A 15 -11.19 3.85 -5.05
CA ALA A 15 -12.02 5.01 -5.35
C ALA A 15 -11.42 6.31 -4.81
N ASP A 16 -10.09 6.39 -4.75
CA ASP A 16 -9.35 7.37 -3.94
C ASP A 16 -9.59 8.85 -4.26
N LEU A 17 -10.03 9.17 -5.48
CA LEU A 17 -10.39 10.54 -5.87
C LEU A 17 -11.80 10.93 -5.44
N SER A 18 -12.66 9.97 -5.11
CA SER A 18 -14.07 10.20 -4.75
C SER A 18 -14.37 10.09 -3.25
N ASP A 19 -13.49 9.47 -2.46
CA ASP A 19 -13.67 9.28 -1.02
C ASP A 19 -12.44 9.79 -0.22
N PRO A 20 -12.60 10.85 0.60
CA PRO A 20 -11.55 11.35 1.48
C PRO A 20 -10.96 10.29 2.43
N SER A 21 -11.76 9.31 2.84
CA SER A 21 -11.33 8.22 3.74
C SER A 21 -10.37 7.28 3.03
N SER A 22 -10.70 6.90 1.77
CA SER A 22 -9.81 6.13 0.90
C SER A 22 -8.49 6.85 0.68
N ARG A 23 -8.52 8.17 0.43
CA ARG A 23 -7.30 8.96 0.29
C ARG A 23 -6.44 8.94 1.55
N ALA A 24 -7.05 9.15 2.71
CA ALA A 24 -6.34 9.12 3.99
C ALA A 24 -5.71 7.74 4.28
N ALA A 25 -6.42 6.66 3.97
CA ALA A 25 -5.91 5.30 4.10
C ALA A 25 -4.68 5.07 3.19
N LEU A 26 -4.76 5.47 1.92
CA LEU A 26 -3.63 5.34 0.99
C LEU A 26 -2.43 6.19 1.41
N ASP A 27 -2.64 7.41 1.89
CA ASP A 27 -1.55 8.26 2.37
C ASP A 27 -0.86 7.64 3.61
N ALA A 28 -1.64 7.03 4.52
CA ALA A 28 -1.10 6.31 5.68
C ALA A 28 -0.32 5.05 5.29
N ILE A 29 -0.86 4.22 4.39
CA ILE A 29 -0.17 3.04 3.85
C ILE A 29 1.13 3.47 3.17
N SER A 30 1.05 4.48 2.31
CA SER A 30 2.21 5.02 1.60
C SER A 30 3.28 5.45 2.60
N ALA A 31 2.94 6.30 3.58
CA ALA A 31 3.88 6.79 4.60
C ALA A 31 4.56 5.64 5.36
N ALA A 32 3.79 4.67 5.87
CA ALA A 32 4.31 3.53 6.60
C ALA A 32 5.28 2.67 5.77
N LEU A 33 4.93 2.34 4.52
CA LEU A 33 5.82 1.60 3.62
C LEU A 33 7.07 2.43 3.27
N GLY A 34 6.93 3.74 3.13
CA GLY A 34 8.05 4.65 2.90
C GLY A 34 9.03 4.67 4.08
N ASP A 35 8.51 4.68 5.31
CA ASP A 35 9.30 4.61 6.53
C ASP A 35 10.01 3.26 6.68
N LEU A 36 9.32 2.16 6.35
CA LEU A 36 9.90 0.82 6.31
C LEU A 36 11.05 0.73 5.29
N LEU A 37 10.84 1.23 4.07
CA LEU A 37 11.86 1.23 3.01
C LEU A 37 13.06 2.13 3.32
N ARG A 38 12.93 3.09 4.23
CA ARG A 38 14.07 3.92 4.69
C ARG A 38 14.88 3.27 5.81
N GLN A 39 14.40 2.18 6.41
CA GLN A 39 15.15 1.48 7.47
C GLN A 39 16.45 0.85 6.95
N PRO A 40 17.49 0.70 7.80
CA PRO A 40 18.61 -0.18 7.52
C PRO A 40 18.18 -1.65 7.33
N PRO A 41 18.95 -2.50 6.62
CA PRO A 41 18.58 -3.89 6.34
C PRO A 41 18.14 -4.69 7.58
N ALA A 42 18.88 -4.63 8.67
CA ALA A 42 18.53 -5.35 9.90
C ALA A 42 17.18 -4.91 10.49
N ALA A 43 16.91 -3.59 10.50
CA ALA A 43 15.66 -3.04 11.02
C ALA A 43 14.46 -3.33 10.09
N PHE A 44 14.68 -3.34 8.77
CA PHE A 44 13.68 -3.76 7.79
C PHE A 44 13.25 -5.21 8.05
N TRP A 45 14.20 -6.15 8.12
CA TRP A 45 13.91 -7.56 8.38
C TRP A 45 13.29 -7.78 9.76
N ALA A 46 13.68 -6.99 10.76
CA ALA A 46 13.06 -7.05 12.07
C ALA A 46 11.58 -6.63 12.07
N VAL A 47 11.13 -5.81 11.11
CA VAL A 47 9.69 -5.51 10.91
C VAL A 47 9.01 -6.63 10.12
N VAL A 48 9.66 -7.13 9.06
CA VAL A 48 9.12 -8.24 8.23
C VAL A 48 8.86 -9.51 9.05
N LEU A 49 9.73 -9.80 10.03
CA LEU A 49 9.66 -11.00 10.86
C LEU A 49 8.84 -10.83 12.14
N ARG A 50 8.16 -9.70 12.35
CA ARG A 50 7.33 -9.51 13.55
C ARG A 50 6.13 -10.46 13.54
N ASP A 51 5.71 -10.84 14.74
CA ASP A 51 4.49 -11.63 14.95
C ASP A 51 3.21 -10.86 14.59
N ASP A 52 3.26 -9.52 14.62
CA ASP A 52 2.14 -8.69 14.18
C ASP A 52 2.04 -8.73 12.66
N ARG A 53 0.98 -9.38 12.15
CA ARG A 53 0.80 -9.62 10.71
C ARG A 53 0.42 -8.38 9.93
N SER A 54 0.42 -7.20 10.54
CA SER A 54 -0.10 -5.97 9.94
C SER A 54 0.55 -5.64 8.59
N LEU A 55 1.89 -5.78 8.48
CA LEU A 55 2.60 -5.61 7.21
C LEU A 55 2.14 -6.64 6.16
N HIS A 56 2.11 -7.92 6.54
CA HIS A 56 1.75 -9.00 5.62
C HIS A 56 0.30 -8.86 5.14
N ASP A 57 -0.62 -8.53 6.04
CA ASP A 57 -2.02 -8.28 5.74
C ASP A 57 -2.18 -7.05 4.82
N CYS A 58 -1.39 -5.99 5.03
CA CYS A 58 -1.35 -4.83 4.13
C CYS A 58 -0.88 -5.20 2.72
N LEU A 59 0.21 -5.94 2.60
CA LEU A 59 0.75 -6.36 1.30
C LEU A 59 -0.19 -7.34 0.59
N ASP A 60 -0.72 -8.34 1.29
CA ASP A 60 -1.64 -9.34 0.73
C ASP A 60 -2.96 -8.70 0.28
N SER A 61 -3.57 -7.86 1.13
CA SER A 61 -4.80 -7.16 0.79
C SER A 61 -4.63 -6.22 -0.41
N PHE A 62 -3.47 -5.55 -0.53
CA PHE A 62 -3.16 -4.74 -1.71
C PHE A 62 -3.12 -5.62 -2.97
N LEU A 63 -2.38 -6.73 -2.96
CA LEU A 63 -2.29 -7.63 -4.11
C LEU A 63 -3.65 -8.22 -4.51
N ARG A 64 -4.51 -8.47 -3.51
CA ARG A 64 -5.84 -9.04 -3.69
C ARG A 64 -6.85 -8.06 -4.28
N PHE A 65 -6.88 -6.82 -3.79
CA PHE A 65 -7.99 -5.89 -4.06
C PHE A 65 -7.66 -4.73 -4.99
N LYS A 66 -6.37 -4.44 -5.25
CA LYS A 66 -6.01 -3.33 -6.15
C LYS A 66 -6.48 -3.61 -7.58
N ARG A 67 -7.31 -2.71 -8.12
CA ARG A 67 -7.81 -2.76 -9.51
C ARG A 67 -6.65 -2.66 -10.50
N ARG A 68 -6.69 -3.50 -11.53
CA ARG A 68 -5.73 -3.55 -12.63
C ARG A 68 -6.25 -2.70 -13.78
N GLY A 69 -5.36 -2.19 -14.61
CA GLY A 69 -5.76 -1.33 -15.75
C GLY A 69 -6.67 -2.03 -16.77
N PHE A 70 -6.80 -3.35 -16.70
CA PHE A 70 -7.73 -4.13 -17.53
C PHE A 70 -9.01 -4.56 -16.81
N ASP A 71 -9.16 -4.24 -15.52
CA ASP A 71 -10.41 -4.48 -14.77
C ASP A 71 -11.47 -3.43 -15.16
N ASP A 72 -11.04 -2.32 -15.74
CA ASP A 72 -11.90 -1.24 -16.16
C ASP A 72 -12.17 -1.41 -17.67
N GLY A 73 -13.42 -1.20 -18.09
CA GLY A 73 -13.79 -1.28 -19.51
C GLY A 73 -13.02 -0.27 -20.38
N ILE A 74 -13.25 -0.29 -21.69
CA ILE A 74 -12.57 0.58 -22.68
C ILE A 74 -12.64 2.09 -22.33
N ASP A 75 -13.60 2.51 -21.48
CA ASP A 75 -13.81 3.89 -21.01
C ASP A 75 -13.41 4.12 -19.52
N GLY A 76 -12.65 3.19 -18.94
CA GLY A 76 -12.36 3.11 -17.52
C GLY A 76 -11.28 4.06 -17.01
N VAL A 77 -11.64 5.33 -16.84
CA VAL A 77 -10.91 6.38 -16.08
C VAL A 77 -9.38 6.28 -16.20
N ASP A 78 -8.87 6.84 -17.29
CA ASP A 78 -7.45 7.11 -17.47
C ASP A 78 -6.89 7.87 -16.26
N GLY A 79 -5.99 7.21 -15.54
CA GLY A 79 -5.17 7.81 -14.50
C GLY A 79 -5.34 7.14 -13.14
N ALA A 80 -4.56 6.08 -12.90
CA ALA A 80 -4.27 5.68 -11.53
C ALA A 80 -3.80 6.93 -10.76
N SER A 81 -4.54 7.32 -9.74
CA SER A 81 -4.20 8.49 -8.94
C SER A 81 -2.76 8.37 -8.44
N ARG A 82 -2.08 9.52 -8.40
CA ARG A 82 -0.67 9.62 -8.03
C ARG A 82 -0.36 8.92 -6.71
N VAL A 83 -1.30 8.91 -5.76
CA VAL A 83 -1.09 8.25 -4.46
C VAL A 83 -1.20 6.73 -4.59
N LEU A 84 -2.20 6.21 -5.30
CA LEU A 84 -2.29 4.78 -5.56
C LEU A 84 -1.09 4.26 -6.37
N ALA A 85 -0.56 5.06 -7.30
CA ALA A 85 0.67 4.76 -8.03
C ALA A 85 1.90 4.71 -7.11
N GLU A 86 2.01 5.65 -6.15
CA GLU A 86 3.10 5.64 -5.16
C GLU A 86 3.00 4.44 -4.21
N VAL A 87 1.79 4.09 -3.75
CA VAL A 87 1.56 2.87 -2.97
C VAL A 87 1.98 1.65 -3.78
N SER A 88 1.56 1.54 -5.04
CA SER A 88 1.95 0.44 -5.94
C SER A 88 3.46 0.31 -6.07
N ARG A 89 4.17 1.44 -6.24
CA ARG A 89 5.63 1.46 -6.30
C ARG A 89 6.26 0.99 -4.98
N ARG A 90 5.77 1.46 -3.83
CA ARG A 90 6.33 1.09 -2.53
C ARG A 90 6.09 -0.37 -2.20
N VAL A 91 4.90 -0.90 -2.46
CA VAL A 91 4.60 -2.33 -2.32
C VAL A 91 5.57 -3.16 -3.16
N PHE A 92 5.75 -2.82 -4.44
CA PHE A 92 6.72 -3.50 -5.30
C PHE A 92 8.14 -3.46 -4.73
N MET A 93 8.59 -2.30 -4.25
CA MET A 93 9.92 -2.16 -3.65
C MET A 93 10.09 -2.96 -2.35
N VAL A 94 9.04 -3.18 -1.57
CA VAL A 94 9.08 -4.05 -0.38
C VAL A 94 9.30 -5.51 -0.78
N TYR A 95 8.62 -5.98 -1.84
CA TYR A 95 8.83 -7.34 -2.35
C TYR A 95 10.21 -7.57 -2.99
N MET A 96 10.83 -6.52 -3.53
CA MET A 96 12.13 -6.59 -4.21
C MET A 96 13.35 -6.49 -3.28
N ARG A 97 13.14 -6.13 -2.01
CA ARG A 97 14.21 -5.83 -1.05
C ARG A 97 14.60 -7.05 -0.23
#